data_AF-A0A933W2T6-F1
#
_entry.id   AF-A0A933W2T6-F1
#
_cell.length_a   1.000
_cell.length_b   1.000
_cell.length_c   1.000
_cell.angle_alpha   90.00
_cell.angle_beta   90.00
_cell.angle_gamma   90.00
#
_symmetry.space_group_name_H-M   'P 1'
#
loop_
_entity.id
_entity.type
_entity.pdbx_description
1 polymer ?
#
loop_
_entity_poly.entity_id
_entity_poly.type
_entity_poly.pdbx_seq_one_letter_code
_entity_poly.pdbx_strand_id
1 'polypeptide(L)'
;MRIGSAVSAQSDLAALRILSRSTSSPGRPDRTAAADVFGGKAGSSSTLTTYSAKGTLSQGSGPEALIKAMAQSPTFANAARGVVDDQVRALVRDGKIATLPPPKDFDPSKLSAAEQNIYHVVEGLQSLYDFQPKTLDDALASHVKTVIDSYPDAIARMKDGLASGSLPESDGWKNVIAGYEAELEAAQQGRMTISGIDDPNLVQTTNVFDVRFDGIGWSGSGTKTTANIPALQQLTGTKNVLPGGGPYTGSYVISW
;
A
#
# COMPACT_ATOMS: atom_id res chain seq x y z
N MET A 1 -22.32 30.48 29.21
CA MET A 1 -21.20 31.31 28.72
C MET A 1 -21.08 31.06 27.21
N ARG A 2 -21.49 32.03 26.38
CA ARG A 2 -21.43 31.98 24.90
C ARG A 2 -20.37 32.99 24.44
N ILE A 3 -19.39 32.53 23.67
CA ILE A 3 -18.44 33.27 22.81
C ILE A 3 -18.15 32.27 21.66
N GLY A 4 -18.59 32.46 20.41
CA GLY A 4 -18.01 33.31 19.35
C GLY A 4 -16.68 32.70 18.85
N SER A 5 -16.38 32.38 17.58
CA SER A 5 -16.93 32.74 16.26
C SER A 5 -16.40 31.76 15.20
N ALA A 6 -17.06 31.74 14.03
CA ALA A 6 -16.68 31.02 12.81
C ALA A 6 -15.49 31.67 12.04
N VAL A 7 -15.12 31.04 10.91
CA VAL A 7 -14.14 31.41 9.84
C VAL A 7 -12.76 30.73 10.05
N SER A 8 -12.34 29.74 9.27
CA SER A 8 -11.95 29.85 7.85
C SER A 8 -11.90 28.48 7.16
N ALA A 9 -12.82 28.24 6.22
CA ALA A 9 -12.72 27.16 5.23
C ALA A 9 -12.61 27.82 3.85
N GLN A 10 -11.42 28.34 3.51
CA GLN A 10 -11.21 29.07 2.25
C GLN A 10 -9.71 29.32 1.96
N SER A 11 -8.89 28.27 1.81
CA SER A 11 -7.48 28.47 1.41
C SER A 11 -6.91 27.56 0.31
N ASP A 12 -7.54 26.45 -0.09
CA ASP A 12 -6.87 25.50 -1.02
C ASP A 12 -7.40 25.47 -2.46
N LEU A 13 -8.39 26.32 -2.81
CA LEU A 13 -8.94 26.39 -4.17
C LEU A 13 -8.32 27.50 -5.06
N ALA A 14 -7.37 28.29 -4.54
CA ALA A 14 -6.71 29.36 -5.28
C ALA A 14 -5.41 28.93 -5.99
N ALA A 15 -4.83 27.77 -5.66
CA ALA A 15 -3.56 27.31 -6.24
C ALA A 15 -3.71 26.63 -7.61
N LEU A 16 -4.93 26.32 -8.07
CA LEU A 16 -5.18 25.54 -9.29
C LEU A 16 -5.66 26.37 -10.50
N ARG A 17 -5.61 27.71 -10.44
CA ARG A 17 -6.02 28.60 -11.56
C ARG A 17 -4.90 29.40 -12.21
N ILE A 18 -3.64 29.24 -11.80
CA ILE A 18 -2.50 30.02 -12.34
C ILE A 18 -1.73 29.25 -13.44
N LEU A 19 -2.02 27.97 -13.70
CA LEU A 19 -1.27 27.16 -14.67
C LEU A 19 -1.94 26.91 -16.03
N SER A 20 -3.05 27.60 -16.35
CA SER A 20 -3.79 27.39 -17.61
C SER A 20 -3.84 28.60 -18.55
N ARG A 21 -2.83 29.49 -18.52
CA ARG A 21 -2.66 30.53 -19.54
C ARG A 21 -1.21 30.66 -19.97
N SER A 22 -0.80 29.91 -20.99
CA SER A 22 0.30 30.28 -21.90
C SER A 22 0.26 29.39 -23.14
N THR A 23 -0.62 29.73 -24.08
CA THR A 23 -0.54 29.25 -25.46
C THR A 23 -0.86 30.40 -26.42
N SER A 24 0.17 31.12 -26.83
CA SER A 24 0.19 31.79 -28.15
C SER A 24 1.61 32.33 -28.41
N SER A 25 2.33 31.66 -29.31
CA SER A 25 3.37 32.25 -30.16
C SER A 25 2.69 32.75 -31.45
N PRO A 26 3.16 33.80 -32.15
CA PRO A 26 4.29 33.60 -33.09
C PRO A 26 5.19 34.83 -33.32
N GLY A 27 6.41 34.60 -33.85
CA GLY A 27 7.22 35.66 -34.49
C GLY A 27 8.72 35.37 -34.55
N ARG A 28 9.26 35.24 -35.77
CA ARG A 28 10.65 34.85 -36.14
C ARG A 28 11.54 36.11 -36.38
N PRO A 29 12.79 35.99 -36.87
CA PRO A 29 14.07 36.11 -36.15
C PRO A 29 14.90 37.38 -36.51
N ASP A 30 15.95 37.70 -35.76
CA ASP A 30 17.23 38.14 -36.37
C ASP A 30 18.46 38.08 -35.44
N ARG A 31 19.64 37.99 -36.07
CA ARG A 31 21.03 37.83 -35.57
C ARG A 31 21.46 38.95 -34.57
N THR A 32 22.47 38.85 -33.68
CA THR A 32 23.94 38.68 -33.92
C THR A 32 24.73 38.74 -32.58
N ALA A 33 25.76 37.89 -32.44
CA ALA A 33 27.11 38.01 -31.82
C ALA A 33 27.42 38.43 -30.35
N ALA A 34 28.31 37.60 -29.73
CA ALA A 34 29.47 37.85 -28.82
C ALA A 34 29.20 38.25 -27.35
N ALA A 35 29.92 37.81 -26.30
CA ALA A 35 31.05 36.90 -26.08
C ALA A 35 31.11 36.47 -24.58
N ASP A 36 31.91 35.43 -24.31
CA ASP A 36 32.35 34.79 -23.05
C ASP A 36 32.16 35.49 -21.69
N VAL A 37 31.71 34.74 -20.67
CA VAL A 37 32.37 34.62 -19.35
C VAL A 37 32.07 33.25 -18.72
N PHE A 38 33.13 32.59 -18.25
CA PHE A 38 33.20 31.34 -17.49
C PHE A 38 32.30 31.27 -16.24
N GLY A 39 31.82 30.04 -15.95
CA GLY A 39 31.66 29.57 -14.57
C GLY A 39 30.23 29.20 -14.18
N GLY A 40 29.98 27.90 -14.03
CA GLY A 40 28.82 27.43 -13.28
C GLY A 40 28.33 26.07 -13.73
N LYS A 41 28.53 25.07 -12.87
CA LYS A 41 27.92 23.73 -12.90
C LYS A 41 26.53 23.74 -13.53
N ALA A 42 26.41 23.24 -14.75
CA ALA A 42 25.17 22.69 -15.25
C ALA A 42 24.96 21.35 -14.52
N GLY A 43 24.33 21.43 -13.34
CA GLY A 43 23.83 20.25 -12.64
C GLY A 43 22.97 19.46 -13.61
N SER A 44 23.27 18.17 -13.70
CA SER A 44 22.56 17.19 -14.53
C SER A 44 21.06 17.24 -14.24
N SER A 45 20.32 17.95 -15.08
CA SER A 45 18.86 18.11 -15.03
C SER A 45 18.20 17.12 -15.99
N SER A 46 18.67 15.88 -16.03
CA SER A 46 18.21 14.90 -17.00
C SER A 46 18.35 13.48 -16.47
N THR A 47 17.27 12.93 -15.91
CA THR A 47 16.88 11.49 -15.94
C THR A 47 15.71 11.17 -14.99
N LEU A 48 15.39 12.03 -14.02
CA LEU A 48 14.32 11.78 -13.03
C LEU A 48 12.89 12.03 -13.53
N THR A 49 12.70 12.51 -14.76
CA THR A 49 11.38 12.88 -15.31
C THR A 49 10.52 11.68 -15.73
N THR A 50 11.01 10.43 -15.67
CA THR A 50 10.37 9.33 -16.43
C THR A 50 10.27 7.99 -15.72
N TYR A 51 10.04 7.96 -14.41
CA TYR A 51 9.33 6.81 -13.82
C TYR A 51 7.85 7.20 -13.76
N SER A 52 7.25 7.37 -14.95
CA SER A 52 6.14 8.29 -15.18
C SER A 52 4.93 8.08 -14.26
N ALA A 53 4.42 9.22 -13.81
CA ALA A 53 3.07 9.40 -13.29
C ALA A 53 2.05 8.57 -14.09
N LYS A 54 1.19 7.86 -13.36
CA LYS A 54 0.08 7.03 -13.87
C LYS A 54 0.47 6.04 -14.98
N GLY A 55 0.98 4.88 -14.56
CA GLY A 55 0.45 3.60 -15.04
C GLY A 55 0.65 3.24 -16.51
N THR A 56 1.70 3.72 -17.18
CA THR A 56 2.19 3.03 -18.39
C THR A 56 3.64 3.40 -18.66
N LEU A 57 4.48 2.38 -18.85
CA LEU A 57 5.82 2.53 -19.45
C LEU A 57 5.68 3.38 -20.72
N SER A 58 6.60 4.33 -20.94
CA SER A 58 6.71 4.98 -22.25
C SER A 58 6.80 3.87 -23.31
N GLN A 59 5.80 3.79 -24.20
CA GLN A 59 5.68 2.79 -25.26
C GLN A 59 7.04 2.64 -25.98
N GLY A 60 7.81 1.61 -25.65
CA GLY A 60 9.12 1.37 -26.27
C GLY A 60 10.17 0.68 -25.41
N SER A 61 10.12 0.82 -24.08
CA SER A 61 11.09 0.16 -23.17
C SER A 61 10.39 -0.88 -22.30
N GLY A 62 10.64 -2.17 -22.56
CA GLY A 62 10.08 -3.28 -21.78
C GLY A 62 10.59 -3.32 -20.32
N PRO A 63 10.05 -4.23 -19.48
CA PRO A 63 10.41 -4.36 -18.07
C PRO A 63 11.92 -4.45 -17.81
N GLU A 64 12.67 -5.18 -18.65
CA GLU A 64 14.13 -5.28 -18.56
C GLU A 64 14.83 -3.92 -18.66
N ALA A 65 14.38 -3.06 -19.57
CA ALA A 65 14.97 -1.74 -19.79
C ALA A 65 14.69 -0.81 -18.60
N LEU A 66 13.50 -0.92 -18.01
CA LEU A 66 13.17 -0.20 -16.78
C LEU A 66 14.06 -0.65 -15.62
N ILE A 67 14.25 -1.96 -15.42
CA ILE A 67 15.10 -2.49 -14.35
C ILE A 67 16.57 -2.06 -14.55
N LYS A 68 17.07 -2.10 -15.78
CA LYS A 68 18.40 -1.59 -16.15
C LYS A 68 18.55 -0.10 -15.84
N ALA A 69 17.53 0.72 -16.13
CA ALA A 69 17.53 2.14 -15.79
C ALA A 69 17.53 2.36 -14.27
N MET A 70 16.76 1.59 -13.52
CA MET A 70 16.78 1.61 -12.06
C MET A 70 18.16 1.25 -11.51
N ALA A 71 18.83 0.24 -12.07
CA ALA A 71 20.17 -0.19 -11.68
C ALA A 71 21.26 0.88 -11.90
N GLN A 72 21.04 1.81 -12.83
CA GLN A 72 21.94 2.95 -13.07
C GLN A 72 21.71 4.13 -12.11
N SER A 73 20.60 4.12 -11.35
CA SER A 73 20.23 5.19 -10.45
C SER A 73 20.73 4.92 -9.02
N PRO A 74 21.42 5.88 -8.37
CA PRO A 74 21.81 5.76 -6.97
C PRO A 74 20.64 5.50 -6.01
N THR A 75 19.43 5.90 -6.38
CA THR A 75 18.19 5.63 -5.63
C THR A 75 17.97 4.15 -5.35
N PHE A 76 18.38 3.26 -6.24
CA PHE A 76 18.14 1.81 -6.11
C PHE A 76 19.39 1.06 -5.62
N ALA A 77 20.42 1.75 -5.11
CA ALA A 77 21.66 1.11 -4.68
C ALA A 77 21.47 0.11 -3.51
N ASN A 78 20.48 0.33 -2.64
CA ASN A 78 20.11 -0.63 -1.60
C ASN A 78 19.30 -1.80 -2.16
N ALA A 79 18.32 -1.51 -3.01
CA ALA A 79 17.54 -2.54 -3.70
C ALA A 79 18.43 -3.47 -4.55
N ALA A 80 19.48 -2.94 -5.19
CA ALA A 80 20.50 -3.72 -5.91
C ALA A 80 21.24 -4.73 -5.02
N ARG A 81 21.28 -4.48 -3.71
CA ARG A 81 21.84 -5.38 -2.69
C ARG A 81 20.78 -6.27 -2.03
N GLY A 82 19.53 -6.22 -2.50
CA GLY A 82 18.41 -6.96 -1.93
C GLY A 82 17.89 -6.35 -0.63
N VAL A 83 18.14 -5.07 -0.38
CA VAL A 83 17.74 -4.38 0.85
C VAL A 83 16.67 -3.33 0.54
N VAL A 84 15.55 -3.38 1.25
CA VAL A 84 14.51 -2.34 1.20
C VAL A 84 14.94 -1.13 2.05
N ASP A 85 14.74 0.07 1.52
CA ASP A 85 14.88 1.33 2.25
C ASP A 85 13.63 2.21 2.14
N ASP A 86 13.60 3.27 2.93
CA ASP A 86 12.47 4.21 2.98
C ASP A 86 12.26 4.95 1.66
N GLN A 87 13.33 5.16 0.87
CA GLN A 87 13.27 5.88 -0.39
C GLN A 87 12.53 5.04 -1.46
N VAL A 88 12.95 3.80 -1.67
CA VAL A 88 12.29 2.86 -2.60
C VAL A 88 10.87 2.57 -2.12
N ARG A 89 10.67 2.39 -0.81
CA ARG A 89 9.35 2.18 -0.21
C ARG A 89 8.39 3.33 -0.54
N ALA A 90 8.83 4.58 -0.36
CA ALA A 90 8.01 5.75 -0.67
C ALA A 90 7.71 5.88 -2.17
N LEU A 91 8.68 5.59 -3.04
CA LEU A 91 8.49 5.65 -4.49
C LEU A 91 7.45 4.62 -4.98
N VAL A 92 7.51 3.39 -4.45
CA VAL A 92 6.51 2.35 -4.76
C VAL A 92 5.14 2.74 -4.22
N ARG A 93 5.05 3.08 -2.93
CA ARG A 93 3.78 3.44 -2.27
C ARG A 93 3.04 4.56 -3.00
N ASP A 94 3.78 5.58 -3.44
CA ASP A 94 3.26 6.78 -4.08
C ASP A 94 3.01 6.58 -5.60
N GLY A 95 3.23 5.37 -6.14
CA GLY A 95 3.03 5.07 -7.56
C GLY A 95 3.99 5.82 -8.49
N LYS A 96 5.19 6.16 -8.01
CA LYS A 96 6.24 6.87 -8.75
C LYS A 96 7.18 5.92 -9.50
N ILE A 97 6.89 4.62 -9.50
CA ILE A 97 7.58 3.60 -10.28
C ILE A 97 6.50 2.86 -11.07
N ALA A 98 6.74 2.65 -12.35
CA ALA A 98 5.82 1.87 -13.17
C ALA A 98 5.71 0.43 -12.63
N THR A 99 4.50 -0.13 -12.68
CA THR A 99 4.23 -1.49 -12.21
C THR A 99 5.08 -2.49 -12.99
N LEU A 100 5.85 -3.29 -12.26
CA LEU A 100 6.59 -4.41 -12.82
C LEU A 100 5.64 -5.59 -13.04
N PRO A 101 5.85 -6.40 -14.10
CA PRO A 101 5.11 -7.64 -14.27
C PRO A 101 5.37 -8.60 -13.10
N PRO A 102 4.38 -9.39 -12.66
CA PRO A 102 4.58 -10.38 -11.60
C PRO A 102 5.48 -11.54 -12.07
N PRO A 103 6.05 -12.35 -11.15
CA PRO A 103 7.00 -13.42 -11.48
C PRO A 103 6.49 -14.47 -12.49
N LYS A 104 5.17 -14.68 -12.56
CA LYS A 104 4.56 -15.59 -13.54
C LYS A 104 4.63 -15.08 -14.99
N ASP A 105 4.75 -13.76 -15.16
CA ASP A 105 4.68 -13.06 -16.44
C ASP A 105 6.04 -12.47 -16.85
N PHE A 106 7.07 -12.60 -16.00
CA PHE A 106 8.42 -12.11 -16.26
C PHE A 106 9.48 -12.95 -15.57
N ASP A 107 10.45 -13.43 -16.36
CA ASP A 107 11.61 -14.18 -15.89
C ASP A 107 12.82 -13.25 -15.75
N PRO A 108 13.25 -12.92 -14.52
CA PRO A 108 14.41 -12.04 -14.30
C PRO A 108 15.76 -12.77 -14.48
N SER A 109 15.80 -14.07 -14.81
CA SER A 109 17.03 -14.88 -14.85
C SER A 109 18.12 -14.37 -15.79
N LYS A 110 17.75 -13.60 -16.82
CA LYS A 110 18.67 -12.99 -17.79
C LYS A 110 19.29 -11.68 -17.32
N LEU A 111 18.82 -11.14 -16.20
CA LEU A 111 19.35 -9.92 -15.59
C LEU A 111 20.57 -10.24 -14.73
N SER A 112 21.41 -9.24 -14.49
CA SER A 112 22.48 -9.34 -13.48
C SER A 112 21.91 -9.52 -12.08
N ALA A 113 22.69 -10.04 -11.13
CA ALA A 113 22.24 -10.23 -9.75
C ALA A 113 21.70 -8.94 -9.11
N ALA A 114 22.33 -7.79 -9.39
CA ALA A 114 21.87 -6.49 -8.90
C ALA A 114 20.49 -6.11 -9.47
N GLU A 115 20.28 -6.34 -10.77
CA GLU A 115 19.01 -6.07 -11.45
C GLU A 115 17.91 -7.05 -10.99
N GLN A 116 18.23 -8.33 -10.77
CA GLN A 116 17.31 -9.30 -10.17
C GLN A 116 16.86 -8.85 -8.78
N ASN A 117 17.80 -8.42 -7.93
CA ASN A 117 17.47 -7.90 -6.60
C ASN A 117 16.54 -6.68 -6.67
N ILE A 118 16.81 -5.74 -7.60
CA ILE A 118 15.92 -4.59 -7.83
C ILE A 118 14.53 -5.05 -8.24
N TYR A 119 14.42 -5.99 -9.19
CA TYR A 119 13.14 -6.53 -9.61
C TYR A 119 12.35 -7.09 -8.43
N HIS A 120 12.95 -7.99 -7.65
CA HIS A 120 12.27 -8.64 -6.53
C HIS A 120 11.89 -7.67 -5.41
N VAL A 121 12.76 -6.71 -5.09
CA VAL A 121 12.46 -5.68 -4.09
C VAL A 121 11.29 -4.80 -4.56
N VAL A 122 11.35 -4.28 -5.79
CA VAL A 122 10.35 -3.33 -6.29
C VAL A 122 9.01 -4.02 -6.55
N GLU A 123 9.01 -5.17 -7.23
CA GLU A 123 7.78 -5.94 -7.50
C GLU A 123 7.18 -6.47 -6.19
N GLY A 124 7.99 -7.00 -5.28
CA GLY A 124 7.52 -7.45 -3.97
C GLY A 124 6.85 -6.32 -3.18
N LEU A 125 7.44 -5.11 -3.17
CA LEU A 125 6.82 -3.95 -2.55
C LEU A 125 5.53 -3.53 -3.27
N GLN A 126 5.51 -3.54 -4.61
CA GLN A 126 4.32 -3.19 -5.41
C GLN A 126 3.17 -4.14 -5.05
N SER A 127 3.43 -5.45 -5.07
CA SER A 127 2.49 -6.48 -4.65
C SER A 127 1.99 -6.23 -3.21
N LEU A 128 2.88 -6.00 -2.24
CA LEU A 128 2.49 -5.73 -0.85
C LEU A 128 1.58 -4.50 -0.72
N TYR A 129 1.90 -3.41 -1.44
CA TYR A 129 1.10 -2.18 -1.41
C TYR A 129 -0.23 -2.33 -2.14
N ASP A 130 -0.29 -3.09 -3.23
CA ASP A 130 -1.50 -3.34 -3.99
C ASP A 130 -2.52 -4.16 -3.20
N PHE A 131 -2.07 -5.07 -2.33
CA PHE A 131 -2.94 -5.79 -1.40
C PHE A 131 -3.48 -4.95 -0.23
N GLN A 132 -2.97 -3.73 -0.02
CA GLN A 132 -3.48 -2.88 1.07
C GLN A 132 -4.77 -2.19 0.67
N PRO A 133 -5.79 -2.16 1.55
CA PRO A 133 -6.96 -1.32 1.32
C PRO A 133 -6.53 0.14 1.20
N LYS A 134 -7.10 0.85 0.22
CA LYS A 134 -6.79 2.26 -0.02
C LYS A 134 -7.69 3.18 0.81
N THR A 135 -8.86 2.69 1.20
CA THR A 135 -9.85 3.40 2.02
C THR A 135 -10.38 2.48 3.13
N LEU A 136 -11.04 3.07 4.14
CA LEU A 136 -11.75 2.28 5.15
C LEU A 136 -12.88 1.44 4.53
N ASP A 137 -13.57 1.98 3.54
CA ASP A 137 -14.63 1.25 2.83
C ASP A 137 -14.05 0.04 2.08
N ASP A 138 -12.89 0.17 1.43
CA ASP A 138 -12.20 -0.96 0.80
C ASP A 138 -11.78 -2.02 1.83
N ALA A 139 -11.32 -1.59 3.01
CA ALA A 139 -10.94 -2.50 4.10
C ALA A 139 -12.14 -3.30 4.60
N LEU A 140 -13.27 -2.62 4.86
CA LEU A 140 -14.51 -3.27 5.28
C LEU A 140 -15.04 -4.20 4.19
N ALA A 141 -15.11 -3.74 2.94
CA ALA A 141 -15.61 -4.54 1.82
C ALA A 141 -14.76 -5.79 1.58
N SER A 142 -13.43 -5.68 1.65
CA SER A 142 -12.51 -6.82 1.48
C SER A 142 -12.67 -7.84 2.61
N HIS A 143 -12.85 -7.38 3.85
CA HIS A 143 -13.09 -8.26 4.99
C HIS A 143 -14.46 -8.96 4.88
N VAL A 144 -15.54 -8.22 4.63
CA VAL A 144 -16.89 -8.77 4.38
C VAL A 144 -16.86 -9.82 3.28
N LYS A 145 -16.18 -9.54 2.17
CA LYS A 145 -16.00 -10.49 1.07
C LYS A 145 -15.29 -11.76 1.52
N THR A 146 -14.20 -11.63 2.29
CA THR A 146 -13.45 -12.78 2.82
C THR A 146 -14.33 -13.66 3.70
N VAL A 147 -15.10 -13.05 4.60
CA VAL A 147 -16.02 -13.75 5.50
C VAL A 147 -17.08 -14.50 4.69
N ILE A 148 -17.77 -13.81 3.77
CA ILE A 148 -18.82 -14.43 2.94
C ILE A 148 -18.28 -15.58 2.09
N ASP A 149 -17.12 -15.41 1.47
CA ASP A 149 -16.58 -16.38 0.54
C ASP A 149 -15.93 -17.59 1.23
N SER A 150 -15.31 -17.40 2.41
CA SER A 150 -14.43 -18.41 3.02
C SER A 150 -14.97 -19.04 4.30
N TYR A 151 -15.82 -18.34 5.07
CA TYR A 151 -16.27 -18.86 6.36
C TYR A 151 -17.22 -20.05 6.25
N PRO A 152 -18.13 -20.17 5.25
CA PRO A 152 -19.01 -21.33 5.15
C PRO A 152 -18.24 -22.67 5.13
N ASP A 153 -17.20 -22.76 4.30
CA ASP A 153 -16.35 -23.95 4.20
C ASP A 153 -15.53 -24.18 5.48
N ALA A 154 -14.99 -23.12 6.07
CA ALA A 154 -14.22 -23.21 7.32
C ALA A 154 -15.09 -23.71 8.49
N ILE A 155 -16.30 -23.17 8.63
CA ILE A 155 -17.29 -23.57 9.64
C ILE A 155 -17.67 -25.03 9.46
N ALA A 156 -17.95 -25.47 8.22
CA ALA A 156 -18.27 -26.87 7.93
C ALA A 156 -17.13 -27.81 8.36
N ARG A 157 -15.88 -27.51 7.98
CA ARG A 157 -14.71 -28.30 8.39
C ARG A 157 -14.52 -28.34 9.90
N MET A 158 -14.75 -27.23 10.61
CA MET A 158 -14.64 -27.20 12.06
C MET A 158 -15.74 -28.02 12.74
N LYS A 159 -16.98 -27.98 12.24
CA LYS A 159 -18.08 -28.82 12.73
C LYS A 159 -17.81 -30.30 12.50
N ASP A 160 -17.30 -30.68 11.34
CA ASP A 160 -16.88 -32.05 11.04
C ASP A 160 -15.72 -32.51 11.94
N GLY A 161 -14.75 -31.60 12.18
CA GLY A 161 -13.64 -31.84 13.09
C GLY A 161 -14.11 -32.09 14.54
N LEU A 162 -15.09 -31.32 15.00
CA LEU A 162 -15.71 -31.48 16.32
C LEU A 162 -16.49 -32.80 16.41
N ALA A 163 -17.28 -33.14 15.38
CA ALA A 163 -18.06 -34.37 15.35
C ALA A 163 -17.19 -35.63 15.27
N SER A 164 -16.07 -35.57 14.55
CA SER A 164 -15.10 -36.66 14.44
C SER A 164 -14.17 -36.80 15.66
N GLY A 165 -14.17 -35.82 16.57
CA GLY A 165 -13.29 -35.78 17.73
C GLY A 165 -11.84 -35.36 17.41
N SER A 166 -11.54 -34.95 16.17
CA SER A 166 -10.23 -34.40 15.79
C SER A 166 -10.01 -32.97 16.31
N LEU A 167 -11.11 -32.25 16.60
CA LEU A 167 -11.12 -30.97 17.31
C LEU A 167 -11.83 -31.16 18.66
N PRO A 168 -11.09 -31.34 19.77
CA PRO A 168 -11.69 -31.63 21.07
C PRO A 168 -12.55 -30.48 21.59
N GLU A 169 -13.74 -30.76 22.09
CA GLU A 169 -14.61 -29.73 22.68
C GLU A 169 -13.94 -28.99 23.85
N SER A 170 -13.08 -29.68 24.62
CA SER A 170 -12.29 -29.12 25.73
C SER A 170 -11.42 -27.94 25.32
N ASP A 171 -11.04 -27.85 24.05
CA ASP A 171 -10.15 -26.81 23.54
C ASP A 171 -10.96 -25.55 23.14
N GLY A 172 -12.26 -25.55 23.39
CA GLY A 172 -13.14 -24.40 23.17
C GLY A 172 -13.62 -24.24 21.73
N TRP A 173 -13.47 -25.25 20.87
CA TRP A 173 -13.86 -25.20 19.45
C TRP A 173 -15.32 -24.83 19.21
N LYS A 174 -16.24 -25.16 20.14
CA LYS A 174 -17.64 -24.69 20.08
C LYS A 174 -17.75 -23.17 20.06
N ASN A 175 -16.95 -22.48 20.88
CA ASN A 175 -16.93 -21.02 20.93
C ASN A 175 -16.27 -20.42 19.70
N VAL A 176 -15.23 -21.08 19.16
CA VAL A 176 -14.58 -20.66 17.91
C VAL A 176 -15.57 -20.72 16.74
N ILE A 177 -16.29 -21.83 16.59
CA ILE A 177 -17.32 -22.01 15.55
C ILE A 177 -18.41 -20.94 15.70
N ALA A 178 -18.93 -20.73 16.91
CA ALA A 178 -19.96 -19.73 17.16
C ALA A 178 -19.49 -18.30 16.83
N GLY A 179 -18.20 -17.98 17.07
CA GLY A 179 -17.60 -16.72 16.66
C GLY A 179 -17.60 -16.51 15.15
N TYR A 180 -17.18 -17.54 14.39
CA TYR A 180 -17.21 -17.51 12.93
C TYR A 180 -18.64 -17.40 12.38
N GLU A 181 -19.60 -18.10 12.97
CA GLU A 181 -21.01 -18.01 12.57
C GLU A 181 -21.58 -16.60 12.82
N ALA A 182 -21.27 -15.98 13.95
CA ALA A 182 -21.73 -14.63 14.27
C ALA A 182 -21.13 -13.57 13.33
N GLU A 183 -19.86 -13.72 12.96
CA GLU A 183 -19.20 -12.86 11.98
C GLU A 183 -19.80 -13.05 10.58
N LEU A 184 -20.02 -14.29 10.15
CA LEU A 184 -20.68 -14.59 8.88
C LEU A 184 -22.09 -14.00 8.81
N GLU A 185 -22.88 -14.16 9.87
CA GLU A 185 -24.22 -13.59 9.94
C GLU A 185 -24.18 -12.05 9.85
N ALA A 186 -23.26 -11.41 10.57
CA ALA A 186 -23.11 -9.96 10.53
C ALA A 186 -22.71 -9.44 9.15
N ALA A 187 -21.80 -10.15 8.47
CA ALA A 187 -21.41 -9.83 7.10
C ALA A 187 -22.60 -9.94 6.14
N GLN A 188 -23.35 -11.04 6.21
CA GLN A 188 -24.52 -11.29 5.35
C GLN A 188 -25.65 -10.27 5.57
N GLN A 189 -25.84 -9.81 6.81
CA GLN A 189 -26.87 -8.83 7.18
C GLN A 189 -26.41 -7.37 7.03
N GLY A 190 -25.15 -7.13 6.65
CA GLY A 190 -24.59 -5.77 6.53
C GLY A 190 -24.49 -5.02 7.86
N ARG A 191 -24.32 -5.75 8.98
CA ARG A 191 -24.18 -5.16 10.33
C ARG A 191 -22.75 -4.77 10.70
N MET A 192 -21.77 -5.17 9.89
CA MET A 192 -20.38 -4.79 10.13
C MET A 192 -20.16 -3.30 9.87
N THR A 193 -19.48 -2.63 10.78
CA THR A 193 -19.08 -1.22 10.66
C THR A 193 -17.58 -1.08 10.79
N ILE A 194 -17.00 -0.04 10.18
CA ILE A 194 -15.58 0.31 10.33
C ILE A 194 -15.43 1.73 10.88
N SER A 195 -14.42 1.96 11.72
CA SER A 195 -14.08 3.29 12.23
C SER A 195 -12.57 3.47 12.30
N GLY A 196 -12.09 4.64 11.88
CA GLY A 196 -10.70 5.04 12.07
C GLY A 196 -10.37 5.26 13.54
N ILE A 197 -9.18 4.87 13.96
CA ILE A 197 -8.70 5.00 15.33
C ILE A 197 -7.39 5.78 15.33
N ASP A 198 -7.43 7.00 15.84
CA ASP A 198 -6.26 7.88 15.93
C ASP A 198 -5.44 7.66 17.21
N ASP A 199 -6.02 7.01 18.23
CA ASP A 199 -5.34 6.76 19.51
C ASP A 199 -4.43 5.51 19.40
N PRO A 200 -3.09 5.67 19.43
CA PRO A 200 -2.16 4.54 19.37
C PRO A 200 -2.23 3.62 20.60
N ASN A 201 -2.80 4.07 21.72
CA ASN A 201 -3.03 3.20 22.88
C ASN A 201 -4.20 2.23 22.67
N LEU A 202 -5.08 2.51 21.71
CA LEU A 202 -6.19 1.65 21.32
C LEU A 202 -5.81 0.74 20.16
N VAL A 203 -5.26 1.31 19.08
CA VAL A 203 -4.78 0.55 17.92
C VAL A 203 -3.49 1.16 17.38
N GLN A 204 -2.42 0.36 17.39
CA GLN A 204 -1.15 0.73 16.79
C GLN A 204 -0.84 -0.23 15.64
N THR A 205 -0.67 0.33 14.45
CA THR A 205 -0.21 -0.43 13.28
C THR A 205 1.18 0.01 12.85
N THR A 206 2.08 -0.96 12.74
CA THR A 206 3.40 -0.78 12.17
C THR A 206 3.41 -1.24 10.71
N ASN A 207 3.74 -0.32 9.81
CA ASN A 207 3.91 -0.60 8.39
C ASN A 207 5.35 -1.07 8.14
N VAL A 208 5.56 -2.39 8.07
CA VAL A 208 6.89 -2.99 7.94
C VAL A 208 7.37 -2.89 6.48
N PHE A 209 6.51 -3.24 5.52
CA PHE A 209 6.78 -3.24 4.06
C PHE A 209 8.24 -3.51 3.74
N ASP A 210 8.64 -4.74 4.01
CA ASP A 210 9.99 -5.26 3.81
C ASP A 210 9.93 -6.48 2.89
N VAL A 211 10.99 -6.67 2.10
CA VAL A 211 11.13 -7.74 1.12
C VAL A 211 12.55 -8.27 1.21
N ARG A 212 12.70 -9.57 1.45
CA ARG A 212 14.00 -10.21 1.65
C ARG A 212 14.07 -11.60 1.03
N PHE A 213 15.27 -11.99 0.63
CA PHE A 213 15.57 -13.35 0.25
C PHE A 213 15.86 -14.20 1.50
N ASP A 214 15.16 -15.31 1.68
CA ASP A 214 15.29 -16.20 2.85
C ASP A 214 16.17 -17.43 2.62
N GLY A 215 16.81 -17.53 1.45
CA GLY A 215 17.61 -18.68 1.03
C GLY A 215 16.85 -19.69 0.17
N ILE A 216 15.51 -19.67 0.21
CA ILE A 216 14.63 -20.52 -0.62
C ILE A 216 13.92 -19.66 -1.67
N GLY A 217 13.49 -18.46 -1.30
CA GLY A 217 12.80 -17.53 -2.16
C GLY A 217 12.74 -16.11 -1.59
N TRP A 218 11.97 -15.26 -2.27
CA TRP A 218 11.69 -13.90 -1.81
C TRP A 218 10.42 -13.89 -0.97
N SER A 219 10.49 -13.25 0.19
CA SER A 219 9.39 -13.12 1.14
C SER A 219 9.14 -11.65 1.48
N GLY A 220 7.88 -11.31 1.72
CA GLY A 220 7.44 -9.96 2.06
C GLY A 220 6.76 -9.89 3.43
N SER A 221 6.88 -8.75 4.11
CA SER A 221 6.15 -8.44 5.35
C SER A 221 5.40 -7.11 5.20
N GLY A 222 4.08 -7.11 5.35
CA GLY A 222 3.23 -5.94 5.13
C GLY A 222 3.03 -5.10 6.38
N THR A 223 2.05 -5.46 7.20
CA THR A 223 1.63 -4.71 8.39
C THR A 223 1.62 -5.58 9.64
N LYS A 224 1.78 -4.95 10.80
CA LYS A 224 1.58 -5.58 12.11
C LYS A 224 0.70 -4.67 12.96
N THR A 225 -0.40 -5.19 13.48
CA THR A 225 -1.33 -4.44 14.33
C THR A 225 -1.33 -4.99 15.75
N THR A 226 -1.26 -4.10 16.73
CA THR A 226 -1.48 -4.36 18.15
C THR A 226 -2.64 -3.51 18.64
N ALA A 227 -3.48 -4.06 19.51
CA ALA A 227 -4.68 -3.37 19.95
C ALA A 227 -5.10 -3.72 21.37
N ASN A 228 -5.77 -2.78 22.03
CA ASN A 228 -6.41 -2.97 23.32
C ASN A 228 -7.87 -3.42 23.12
N ILE A 229 -8.07 -4.74 22.97
CA ILE A 229 -9.38 -5.32 22.67
C ILE A 229 -10.46 -4.92 23.70
N PRO A 230 -10.24 -5.01 25.02
CA PRO A 230 -11.25 -4.57 26.00
C PRO A 230 -11.67 -3.11 25.84
N ALA A 231 -10.72 -2.20 25.59
CA ALA A 231 -11.02 -0.79 25.40
C ALA A 231 -11.79 -0.55 24.08
N LEU A 232 -11.46 -1.29 23.01
CA LEU A 232 -12.20 -1.23 21.75
C LEU A 232 -13.63 -1.76 21.88
N GLN A 233 -13.84 -2.82 22.65
CA GLN A 233 -15.18 -3.33 22.94
C GLN A 233 -16.01 -2.31 23.72
N GLN A 234 -15.40 -1.63 24.70
CA GLN A 234 -16.05 -0.55 25.43
C GLN A 234 -16.38 0.65 24.52
N LEU A 235 -15.46 1.02 23.62
CA LEU A 235 -15.63 2.13 22.68
C LEU A 235 -16.74 1.85 21.66
N THR A 236 -16.77 0.65 21.08
CA THR A 236 -17.73 0.26 20.04
C THR A 236 -19.07 -0.22 20.59
N GLY A 237 -19.13 -0.55 21.88
CA GLY A 237 -20.34 -1.08 22.51
C GLY A 237 -20.67 -2.52 22.13
N THR A 238 -19.76 -3.24 21.47
CA THR A 238 -19.90 -4.66 21.11
C THR A 238 -18.71 -5.47 21.62
N LYS A 239 -18.91 -6.78 21.74
CA LYS A 239 -17.83 -7.73 22.05
C LYS A 239 -17.00 -8.09 20.80
N ASN A 240 -17.54 -7.92 19.60
CA ASN A 240 -16.86 -8.34 18.39
C ASN A 240 -16.16 -7.16 17.74
N VAL A 241 -14.82 -7.20 17.79
CA VAL A 241 -13.97 -6.17 17.22
C VAL A 241 -12.79 -6.82 16.52
N LEU A 242 -12.46 -6.30 15.34
CA LEU A 242 -11.30 -6.68 14.54
C LEU A 242 -10.48 -5.41 14.27
N PRO A 243 -9.40 -5.17 15.03
CA PRO A 243 -8.50 -4.06 14.78
C PRO A 243 -7.66 -4.34 13.53
N GLY A 244 -7.37 -3.30 12.77
CA GLY A 244 -6.50 -3.38 11.62
C GLY A 244 -5.81 -2.06 11.34
N GLY A 245 -5.03 -2.03 10.27
CA GLY A 245 -4.47 -0.80 9.76
C GLY A 245 -3.58 -1.01 8.57
N GLY A 246 -3.19 0.10 7.96
CA GLY A 246 -2.33 0.08 6.80
C GLY A 246 -1.80 1.46 6.40
N PRO A 247 -0.98 1.52 5.35
CA PRO A 247 -0.29 2.74 4.94
C PRO A 247 -1.23 3.81 4.37
N TYR A 248 -2.45 3.43 3.95
CA TYR A 248 -3.43 4.34 3.35
C TYR A 248 -4.62 4.63 4.26
N THR A 249 -4.99 3.69 5.14
CA THR A 249 -6.17 3.80 6.01
C THR A 249 -5.87 4.38 7.39
N GLY A 250 -4.60 4.37 7.82
CA GLY A 250 -4.27 4.49 9.24
C GLY A 250 -4.74 3.27 10.03
N SER A 251 -4.75 3.38 11.35
CA SER A 251 -5.33 2.38 12.26
C SER A 251 -6.86 2.45 12.24
N TYR A 252 -7.53 1.30 12.35
CA TYR A 252 -8.98 1.21 12.38
C TYR A 252 -9.47 0.01 13.21
N VAL A 253 -10.78 -0.04 13.44
CA VAL A 253 -11.49 -1.20 13.99
C VAL A 253 -12.73 -1.51 13.17
N ILE A 254 -12.93 -2.78 12.84
CA ILE A 254 -14.21 -3.32 12.33
C ILE A 254 -14.97 -3.92 13.52
N SER A 255 -16.29 -3.71 13.58
CA SER A 255 -17.13 -4.19 14.70
C SER A 255 -18.49 -4.72 14.24
N TRP A 256 -19.06 -5.67 14.98
CA TRP A 256 -20.36 -6.29 14.65
C TRP A 256 -21.13 -6.92 15.84
#